data_AF-A0A0C1QUG6-F1
#
_entry.id   AF-A0A0C1QUG6-F1
#
_cell.length_a   1.000
_cell.length_b   1.000
_cell.length_c   1.000
_cell.angle_alpha   90.00
_cell.angle_beta   90.00
_cell.angle_gamma   90.00
#
_symmetry.space_group_name_H-M   'P 1'
#
loop_
_entity.id
_entity.type
_entity.pdbx_description
1 polymer ?
#
loop_
_entity_poly.entity_id
_entity_poly.type
_entity_poly.pdbx_seq_one_letter_code
_entity_poly.pdbx_strand_id
1 'polypeptide(L)'
;MNLSLTPELEQFVQNQVESGKYASQEEVVLAALHILADRERIYKGRFEELQQEITIGVEASLRGEVVDSETVFSQLQQKLQQRREPTG
;
A
#
# COMPACT_ATOMS: atom_id res chain seq x y z
N MET A 1 -15.11 -26.96 -1.20
CA MET A 1 -15.69 -25.71 -1.73
C MET A 1 -15.64 -25.82 -3.24
N ASN A 2 -16.77 -25.70 -3.93
CA ASN A 2 -16.78 -25.71 -5.40
C ASN A 2 -16.70 -24.26 -5.89
N LEU A 3 -15.60 -23.92 -6.53
CA LEU A 3 -15.38 -22.63 -7.18
C LEU A 3 -15.61 -22.83 -8.68
N SER A 4 -16.56 -22.11 -9.24
CA SER A 4 -16.72 -22.05 -10.69
C SER A 4 -15.82 -20.93 -11.22
N LEU A 5 -14.87 -21.31 -12.07
CA LEU A 5 -14.00 -20.37 -12.76
C LEU A 5 -14.57 -20.09 -14.15
N THR A 6 -14.22 -18.94 -14.72
CA THR A 6 -14.48 -18.72 -16.14
C THR A 6 -13.53 -19.60 -16.96
N PRO A 7 -13.89 -19.99 -18.20
CA PRO A 7 -13.02 -20.81 -19.05
C PRO A 7 -11.60 -20.24 -19.22
N GLU A 8 -11.47 -18.91 -19.25
CA GLU A 8 -10.18 -18.24 -19.36
C GLU A 8 -9.31 -18.45 -18.11
N LEU A 9 -9.92 -18.43 -16.92
CA LEU A 9 -9.22 -18.69 -15.66
C LEU A 9 -8.86 -20.17 -15.49
N GLU A 10 -9.72 -21.08 -15.94
CA GLU A 10 -9.39 -22.52 -15.99
C GLU A 10 -8.18 -22.77 -16.88
N GLN A 11 -8.17 -22.19 -18.08
CA GLN A 11 -7.02 -22.32 -18.99
C GLN A 11 -5.75 -21.69 -18.39
N PHE A 12 -5.87 -20.55 -17.72
CA PHE A 12 -4.74 -19.95 -17.02
C PHE A 12 -4.18 -20.89 -15.94
N VAL A 13 -5.03 -21.45 -15.08
CA VAL A 13 -4.62 -22.39 -14.02
C VAL A 13 -3.96 -23.62 -14.64
N GLN A 14 -4.56 -24.18 -15.69
CA GLN A 14 -4.02 -25.33 -16.42
C GLN A 14 -2.61 -25.04 -16.98
N ASN A 15 -2.42 -23.90 -17.64
CA ASN A 15 -1.11 -23.50 -18.17
C ASN A 15 -0.04 -23.38 -17.07
N GLN A 16 -0.41 -22.91 -15.87
CA GLN A 16 0.52 -22.80 -14.75
C GLN A 16 0.99 -24.16 -14.25
N VAL A 17 0.10 -25.16 -14.22
CA VAL A 17 0.46 -26.54 -13.87
C VAL A 17 1.30 -27.18 -14.97
N GLU A 18 0.91 -27.02 -16.24
CA GLU A 18 1.64 -27.56 -17.40
C GLU A 18 3.05 -26.99 -17.54
N SER A 19 3.26 -25.75 -17.10
CA SER A 19 4.61 -25.14 -17.05
C SER A 19 5.55 -25.80 -16.03
N GLY A 20 5.03 -26.67 -15.15
CA GLY A 20 5.77 -27.29 -14.05
C GLY A 20 6.04 -26.34 -12.88
N LYS A 21 5.53 -25.11 -12.91
CA LYS A 21 5.68 -24.12 -11.83
C LYS A 21 4.89 -24.49 -10.58
N TYR A 22 3.78 -25.21 -10.73
CA TYR A 22 2.95 -25.69 -9.63
C TYR A 22 2.57 -27.16 -9.88
N ALA A 23 2.43 -27.92 -8.81
CA ALA A 23 2.16 -29.36 -8.85
C ALA A 23 0.69 -29.69 -9.06
N SER A 24 -0.24 -28.78 -8.71
CA SER A 24 -1.67 -28.98 -8.92
C SER A 24 -2.43 -27.67 -9.12
N GLN A 25 -3.67 -27.77 -9.60
CA GLN A 25 -4.57 -26.63 -9.77
C GLN A 25 -4.89 -25.97 -8.41
N GLU A 26 -5.06 -26.76 -7.35
CA GLU A 26 -5.28 -26.26 -5.99
C GLU A 26 -4.10 -25.41 -5.50
N GLU A 27 -2.86 -25.81 -5.81
CA GLU A 27 -1.68 -25.04 -5.43
C GLU A 27 -1.65 -23.67 -6.12
N VAL A 28 -2.03 -23.59 -7.40
CA VAL A 28 -2.15 -22.32 -8.13
C VAL A 28 -3.18 -21.42 -7.46
N VAL A 29 -4.36 -21.95 -7.12
CA VAL A 29 -5.43 -21.18 -6.48
C VAL A 29 -5.02 -20.71 -5.09
N LEU A 30 -4.40 -21.57 -4.29
CA LEU A 30 -3.88 -21.20 -2.96
C LEU A 30 -2.83 -20.10 -3.06
N ALA A 31 -1.89 -20.20 -4.00
CA ALA A 31 -0.87 -19.17 -4.23
C ALA A 31 -1.51 -17.83 -4.62
N ALA A 32 -2.51 -17.84 -5.50
CA ALA A 32 -3.25 -16.63 -5.89
C ALA A 32 -4.00 -16.00 -4.70
N LEU A 33 -4.67 -16.83 -3.88
CA LEU A 33 -5.38 -16.37 -2.68
C LEU A 33 -4.44 -15.82 -1.61
N HIS A 34 -3.24 -16.39 -1.46
CA HIS A 34 -2.23 -15.85 -0.55
C HIS A 34 -1.81 -14.43 -0.95
N ILE A 35 -1.52 -14.21 -2.24
CA ILE A 35 -1.16 -12.88 -2.75
C ILE A 35 -2.31 -11.88 -2.52
N LEU A 36 -3.56 -12.30 -2.75
CA LEU A 36 -4.72 -11.47 -2.49
C LEU A 36 -4.83 -11.13 -0.99
N ALA A 37 -4.71 -12.12 -0.11
CA ALA A 37 -4.80 -11.92 1.33
C ALA A 37 -3.69 -11.00 1.87
N ASP A 38 -2.47 -11.10 1.34
CA ASP A 38 -1.37 -10.21 1.71
C ASP A 38 -1.64 -8.77 1.24
N ARG A 39 -2.15 -8.58 0.01
CA ARG A 39 -2.54 -7.27 -0.50
C ARG A 39 -3.64 -6.63 0.35
N GLU A 40 -4.67 -7.38 0.69
CA GLU A 40 -5.77 -6.91 1.55
C GLU A 40 -5.27 -6.52 2.94
N ARG A 41 -4.36 -7.31 3.52
CA ARG A 41 -3.74 -6.99 4.82
C ARG A 41 -2.95 -5.69 4.78
N ILE A 42 -2.12 -5.49 3.74
CA ILE A 42 -1.34 -4.25 3.56
C ILE A 42 -2.27 -3.06 3.37
N TYR A 43 -3.32 -3.21 2.55
CA TYR A 43 -4.26 -2.13 2.29
C TYR A 43 -5.01 -1.74 3.56
N LYS A 44 -5.50 -2.73 4.33
CA LYS A 44 -6.18 -2.49 5.60
C LYS A 44 -5.28 -1.80 6.62
N GLY A 45 -4.03 -2.26 6.78
CA GLY A 45 -3.07 -1.63 7.70
C GLY A 45 -2.77 -0.18 7.32
N ARG A 46 -2.52 0.11 6.04
CA ARG A 46 -2.29 1.48 5.55
C ARG A 46 -3.51 2.37 5.71
N PHE A 47 -4.71 1.82 5.53
CA PHE A 47 -5.95 2.56 5.72
C PHE A 47 -6.17 2.92 7.20
N GLU A 48 -5.95 1.97 8.10
CA GLU A 48 -6.02 2.20 9.56
C GLU A 48 -4.99 3.23 10.02
N GLU A 49 -3.75 3.13 9.55
CA GLU A 49 -2.69 4.12 9.81
C GLU A 49 -3.08 5.52 9.31
N LEU A 50 -3.58 5.63 8.08
CA LEU A 50 -4.04 6.90 7.53
C LEU A 50 -5.20 7.50 8.34
N GLN A 51 -6.17 6.69 8.75
CA GLN A 51 -7.28 7.15 9.60
C GLN A 51 -6.76 7.70 10.92
N GLN A 52 -5.80 7.01 11.55
CA GLN A 52 -5.18 7.46 12.79
C GLN A 52 -4.45 8.81 12.62
N GLU A 53 -3.62 8.95 11.58
CA GLU A 53 -2.91 10.21 11.31
C GLU A 53 -3.86 11.38 11.03
N ILE A 54 -4.97 11.13 10.31
CA ILE A 54 -6.02 12.13 10.10
C ILE A 54 -6.65 12.54 11.43
N THR A 55 -7.02 11.58 12.28
CA THR A 55 -7.59 11.88 13.61
C THR A 55 -6.64 12.74 14.44
N ILE A 56 -5.36 12.39 14.50
CA ILE A 56 -4.33 13.17 15.20
C ILE A 56 -4.29 14.62 14.67
N GLY A 57 -4.24 14.79 13.35
CA GLY A 57 -4.22 16.12 12.72
C GLY A 57 -5.48 16.95 12.99
N VAL A 58 -6.66 16.32 12.97
CA VAL A 58 -7.93 16.99 13.28
C VAL A 58 -7.96 17.42 14.74
N GLU A 59 -7.57 16.56 15.68
CA GLU A 59 -7.54 16.90 17.10
C GLU A 59 -6.54 18.01 17.41
N ALA A 60 -5.34 17.97 16.82
CA ALA A 60 -4.35 19.03 16.92
C ALA A 60 -4.91 20.36 16.40
N SER A 61 -5.59 20.33 15.26
CA SER A 61 -6.25 21.51 14.68
C SER A 61 -7.31 22.11 15.60
N LEU A 62 -8.15 21.26 16.21
CA LEU A 62 -9.16 21.70 17.20
C LEU A 62 -8.54 22.34 18.45
N ARG A 63 -7.32 21.92 18.84
CA ARG A 63 -6.55 22.54 19.93
C ARG A 63 -5.79 23.81 19.51
N GLY A 64 -5.87 24.20 18.23
CA GLY A 64 -5.13 25.33 17.68
C GLY A 64 -3.64 25.05 17.47
N GLU A 65 -3.21 23.79 17.50
CA GLU A 65 -1.84 23.34 17.22
C GLU A 65 -1.58 23.30 15.71
N VAL A 66 -1.84 24.43 15.03
CA VAL A 66 -1.62 24.62 13.60
C VAL A 66 -0.49 25.61 13.37
N VAL A 67 0.20 25.47 12.25
CA VAL A 67 1.23 26.42 11.82
C VAL A 67 0.72 27.12 10.58
N ASP A 68 0.97 28.43 10.51
CA ASP A 68 0.70 29.23 9.34
C ASP A 68 1.43 28.67 8.09
N SER A 69 0.72 28.64 6.96
CA SER A 69 1.20 27.99 5.75
C SER A 69 2.43 28.68 5.16
N GLU A 70 2.46 30.02 5.14
CA GLU A 70 3.60 30.79 4.64
C GLU A 70 4.85 30.52 5.47
N THR A 71 4.68 30.39 6.79
CA THR A 71 5.74 30.03 7.73
C THR A 71 6.31 28.64 7.42
N VAL A 72 5.46 27.63 7.22
CA VAL A 72 5.90 26.25 6.91
C VAL A 72 6.68 26.22 5.58
N PHE A 73 6.14 26.80 4.52
CA PHE A 73 6.78 26.77 3.21
C PHE A 73 8.11 27.53 3.20
N SER A 74 8.19 28.66 3.90
CA SER A 74 9.45 29.43 4.04
C SER A 74 10.54 28.60 4.72
N GLN A 75 10.21 27.92 5.82
CA GLN A 75 11.16 27.06 6.53
C GLN A 75 11.61 25.86 5.68
N LEU A 76 10.70 25.25 4.92
CA LEU A 76 11.04 24.16 4.00
C LEU A 76 11.99 24.61 2.90
N GLN A 77 11.74 25.78 2.30
CA GLN A 77 12.63 26.36 1.28
C GLN A 77 14.02 26.65 1.85
N GLN A 78 14.12 27.22 3.05
CA GLN A 78 15.40 27.45 3.72
C GLN A 78 16.16 26.14 3.98
N LYS A 79 15.49 25.10 4.47
CA LYS A 79 16.10 23.77 4.67
C LYS A 79 16.64 23.17 3.36
N LEU A 80 15.91 23.35 2.26
CA LEU A 80 16.36 22.87 0.94
C LEU A 80 17.57 23.65 0.42
N GLN A 81 17.64 24.96 0.67
CA GLN A 81 18.79 25.80 0.29
C GLN A 81 20.04 25.43 1.10
N GLN A 82 19.91 25.23 2.41
CA GLN A 82 21.02 24.80 3.27
C GLN A 82 21.60 23.43 2.88
N ARG A 83 20.79 22.53 2.33
CA ARG A 83 21.27 21.23 1.81
C ARG A 83 21.95 21.33 0.44
N ARG A 84 21.75 22.44 -0.28
CA ARG A 84 22.29 22.68 -1.62
C ARG A 84 23.59 23.48 -1.59
N GLU A 85 23.82 24.27 -0.56
CA GLU A 85 25.12 24.88 -0.33
C GLU A 85 26.08 23.80 0.20
N PRO A 86 27.09 23.38 -0.58
CA PRO A 86 28.08 22.47 -0.08
C PRO A 86 28.84 23.20 1.02
N THR A 87 28.89 22.60 2.22
CA THR A 87 29.85 22.97 3.25
C THR A 87 31.23 23.03 2.59
N GLY A 88 31.76 24.25 2.42
CA GLY A 88 33.12 24.48 1.95
C GLY A 88 34.15 24.01 2.97
#